data_AF-A0A9D5ESV6-F1
#
_entry.id   AF-A0A9D5ESV6-F1
#
_cell.length_a   1.000
_cell.length_b   1.000
_cell.length_c   1.000
_cell.angle_alpha   90.00
_cell.angle_beta   90.00
_cell.angle_gamma   90.00
#
_symmetry.space_group_name_H-M   'P 1'
#
loop_
_entity.id
_entity.type
_entity.pdbx_description
1 polymer ?
#
loop_
_entity_poly.entity_id
_entity_poly.type
_entity_poly.pdbx_seq_one_letter_code
_entity_poly.pdbx_strand_id
1 'polypeptide(L)'
;MQTAFVDALMRILRIARFRFRHLRCSDSREDAICETVALCWVWYISLVRKGRNPAEFIGALARYGVRAVSSGRRACGQERANDVLSRRCQQRRQLCVSSLPKVSITHENVFEDALCDNTQTPVPDQVQFRCDFPAWEQRLPLVKQRLVKRLALGHRTKDLAGEFRLSEARISQLRREFSADYTAFCGDSASG
;
A
#
# COMPACT_ATOMS: atom_id res chain seq x y z
N MET A 1 -17.34 -24.45 27.85
CA MET A 1 -17.29 -23.71 26.56
C MET A 1 -15.97 -23.95 25.82
N GLN A 2 -14.81 -23.85 26.46
CA GLN A 2 -13.51 -24.08 25.81
C GLN A 2 -13.29 -25.54 25.38
N THR A 3 -13.67 -26.52 26.21
CA THR A 3 -13.53 -27.96 25.92
C THR A 3 -14.28 -28.39 24.65
N ALA A 4 -15.56 -28.05 24.54
CA ALA A 4 -16.38 -28.40 23.36
C ALA A 4 -15.85 -27.80 22.04
N PHE A 5 -15.18 -26.65 22.09
CA PHE A 5 -14.52 -26.08 20.90
C PHE A 5 -13.21 -26.81 20.56
N VAL A 6 -12.44 -27.21 21.57
CA VAL A 6 -11.23 -28.03 21.38
C VAL A 6 -11.59 -29.37 20.74
N ASP A 7 -12.69 -30.01 21.13
CA ASP A 7 -13.17 -31.25 20.50
C ASP A 7 -13.55 -31.03 19.02
N ALA A 8 -14.09 -29.85 18.70
CA ALA A 8 -14.43 -29.43 17.34
C ALA A 8 -13.20 -29.02 16.49
N LEU A 9 -12.06 -28.71 17.12
CA LEU A 9 -10.89 -28.13 16.47
C LEU A 9 -10.35 -29.02 15.35
N MET A 10 -10.26 -30.32 15.58
CA MET A 10 -9.75 -31.27 14.58
C MET A 10 -10.61 -31.29 13.31
N ARG A 11 -11.92 -31.08 13.46
CA ARG A 11 -12.84 -30.99 12.31
C ARG A 11 -12.66 -29.68 11.54
N ILE A 12 -12.46 -28.56 12.25
CA ILE A 12 -12.16 -27.26 11.64
C ILE A 12 -10.83 -27.32 10.87
N LEU A 13 -9.78 -27.85 11.51
CA LEU A 13 -8.45 -27.99 10.90
C LEU A 13 -8.48 -28.87 9.66
N ARG A 14 -9.22 -29.99 9.66
CA ARG A 14 -9.35 -30.87 8.49
C ARG A 14 -9.93 -30.12 7.28
N ILE A 15 -11.00 -29.34 7.50
CA ILE A 15 -11.65 -28.55 6.45
C ILE A 15 -10.73 -27.41 5.97
N ALA A 16 -10.07 -26.71 6.89
CA ALA A 16 -9.13 -25.62 6.56
C ALA A 16 -7.95 -26.13 5.74
N ARG A 17 -7.26 -27.18 6.20
CA ARG A 17 -6.13 -27.80 5.49
C ARG A 17 -6.52 -28.26 4.09
N PHE A 18 -7.67 -28.94 3.96
CA PHE A 18 -8.16 -29.39 2.66
C PHE A 18 -8.45 -28.21 1.72
N ARG A 19 -9.06 -27.13 2.22
CA ARG A 19 -9.43 -25.96 1.42
C ARG A 19 -8.20 -25.17 0.96
N PHE A 20 -7.20 -25.02 1.82
CA PHE A 20 -5.99 -24.23 1.58
C PHE A 20 -4.82 -25.03 1.00
N ARG A 21 -5.02 -26.30 0.63
CA ARG A 21 -3.99 -27.15 -0.01
C ARG A 21 -3.39 -26.56 -1.30
N HIS A 22 -4.10 -25.62 -1.94
CA HIS A 22 -3.65 -24.94 -3.15
C HIS A 22 -2.64 -23.82 -2.89
N LEU A 23 -2.50 -23.37 -1.63
CA LEU A 23 -1.51 -22.36 -1.25
C LEU A 23 -0.14 -23.04 -1.17
N ARG A 24 0.76 -22.63 -2.07
CA ARG A 24 2.12 -23.19 -2.17
C ARG A 24 3.05 -22.70 -1.06
N CYS A 25 2.91 -21.44 -0.65
CA CYS A 25 3.66 -20.88 0.47
C CYS A 25 3.18 -21.48 1.80
N SER A 26 4.09 -22.07 2.58
CA SER A 26 3.72 -22.71 3.87
C SER A 26 3.17 -21.68 4.85
N ASP A 27 3.84 -20.55 4.99
CA ASP A 27 3.45 -19.48 5.92
C ASP A 27 2.05 -18.96 5.60
N SER A 28 1.79 -18.63 4.33
CA SER A 28 0.45 -18.18 3.90
C SER A 28 -0.64 -19.23 4.11
N ARG A 29 -0.29 -20.52 4.00
CA ARG A 29 -1.21 -21.63 4.26
C ARG A 29 -1.51 -21.75 5.76
N GLU A 30 -0.48 -21.66 6.60
CA GLU A 30 -0.60 -21.71 8.05
C GLU A 30 -1.39 -20.52 8.58
N ASP A 31 -1.10 -19.31 8.11
CA ASP A 31 -1.86 -18.10 8.43
C ASP A 31 -3.34 -18.25 8.10
N ALA A 32 -3.67 -18.77 6.92
CA ALA A 32 -5.07 -18.99 6.52
C ALA A 32 -5.78 -20.03 7.40
N ILE A 33 -5.06 -21.06 7.87
CA ILE A 33 -5.59 -22.06 8.79
C ILE A 33 -5.82 -21.44 10.18
N CYS A 34 -4.82 -20.73 10.71
CA CYS A 34 -4.90 -20.04 12.00
C CYS A 34 -6.04 -19.02 12.03
N GLU A 35 -6.17 -18.20 10.99
CA GLU A 35 -7.27 -17.25 10.84
C GLU A 35 -8.63 -17.92 10.76
N THR A 36 -8.72 -19.09 10.11
CA THR A 36 -9.97 -19.86 10.09
C THR A 36 -10.35 -20.34 11.49
N VAL A 37 -9.39 -20.85 12.25
CA VAL A 37 -9.61 -21.30 13.64
C VAL A 37 -10.03 -20.11 14.52
N ALA A 38 -9.31 -19.00 14.44
CA ALA A 38 -9.61 -17.79 15.20
C ALA A 38 -11.01 -17.23 14.86
N LEU A 39 -11.36 -17.15 13.58
CA LEU A 39 -12.67 -16.66 13.15
C LEU A 39 -13.80 -17.61 13.58
N CYS A 40 -13.58 -18.93 13.49
CA CYS A 40 -14.53 -19.92 13.98
C CYS A 40 -14.74 -19.80 15.50
N TRP A 41 -13.68 -19.51 16.27
CA TRP A 41 -13.79 -19.27 17.71
C TRP A 41 -14.63 -18.03 18.04
N VAL A 42 -14.35 -16.91 17.38
CA VAL A 42 -15.11 -15.66 17.55
C VAL A 42 -16.60 -15.88 17.25
N TRP A 43 -16.91 -16.58 16.15
CA TRP A 43 -18.29 -16.88 15.80
C TRP A 43 -18.93 -17.89 16.76
N TYR A 44 -18.18 -18.90 17.21
CA TYR A 44 -18.65 -19.88 18.18
C TYR A 44 -19.10 -19.19 19.47
N ILE A 45 -18.28 -18.31 20.05
CA ILE A 45 -18.64 -17.52 21.24
C ILE A 45 -19.90 -16.67 20.97
N SER A 46 -19.95 -15.99 19.83
CA SER A 46 -21.09 -15.13 19.47
C SER A 46 -22.40 -15.94 19.39
N LEU A 47 -22.35 -17.15 18.83
CA LEU A 47 -23.51 -18.02 18.70
C LEU A 47 -23.95 -18.60 20.06
N VAL A 48 -23.01 -19.01 20.90
CA VAL A 48 -23.31 -19.47 22.28
C VAL A 48 -23.97 -18.37 23.09
N ARG A 49 -23.47 -17.12 22.99
CA ARG A 49 -24.10 -15.95 23.64
C ARG A 49 -25.51 -15.66 23.14
N LYS A 50 -25.85 -16.10 21.92
CA LYS A 50 -27.19 -16.01 21.34
C LYS A 50 -28.08 -17.22 21.67
N GLY A 51 -27.64 -18.10 22.58
CA GLY A 51 -28.38 -19.29 22.97
C GLY A 51 -28.39 -20.41 21.93
N ARG A 52 -27.51 -20.36 20.91
CA ARG A 52 -27.37 -21.42 19.91
C ARG A 52 -26.28 -22.39 20.33
N ASN A 53 -26.40 -23.65 19.89
CA ASN A 53 -25.39 -24.68 20.09
C ASN A 53 -24.58 -24.92 18.80
N PRO A 54 -23.39 -24.31 18.60
CA PRO A 54 -22.65 -24.45 17.35
C PRO A 54 -22.04 -25.84 17.16
N ALA A 55 -21.95 -26.65 18.24
CA ALA A 55 -21.42 -28.01 18.19
C ALA A 55 -22.18 -28.88 17.17
N GLU A 56 -23.50 -28.67 17.05
CA GLU A 56 -24.38 -29.39 16.12
C GLU A 56 -24.06 -29.11 14.64
N PHE A 57 -23.44 -27.96 14.34
CA PHE A 57 -23.19 -27.52 12.97
C PHE A 57 -21.75 -27.02 12.72
N ILE A 58 -20.78 -27.55 13.46
CA ILE A 58 -19.34 -27.21 13.31
C ILE A 58 -18.85 -27.34 11.87
N GLY A 59 -19.30 -28.38 11.14
CA GLY A 59 -18.92 -28.56 9.74
C GLY A 59 -19.42 -27.43 8.82
N ALA A 60 -20.58 -26.84 9.12
CA ALA A 60 -21.07 -25.66 8.41
C ALA A 60 -20.28 -24.42 8.84
N LEU A 61 -20.07 -24.22 10.15
CA LEU A 61 -19.29 -23.12 10.70
C LEU A 61 -17.90 -23.05 10.07
N ALA A 62 -17.18 -24.18 10.03
CA ALA A 62 -15.86 -24.29 9.41
C ALA A 62 -15.87 -23.96 7.91
N ARG A 63 -16.87 -24.44 7.16
CA ARG A 63 -17.03 -24.13 5.73
C ARG A 63 -17.28 -22.64 5.49
N TYR A 64 -18.09 -21.99 6.32
CA TYR A 64 -18.27 -20.54 6.27
C TYR A 64 -17.00 -19.80 6.67
N GLY A 65 -16.27 -20.29 7.68
CA GLY A 65 -15.01 -19.71 8.14
C GLY A 65 -13.96 -19.68 7.03
N VAL A 66 -13.71 -20.83 6.38
CA VAL A 66 -12.74 -20.88 5.28
C VAL A 66 -13.15 -20.02 4.08
N ARG A 67 -14.46 -19.87 3.80
CA ARG A 67 -14.98 -18.99 2.75
C ARG A 67 -14.74 -17.52 3.10
N ALA A 68 -14.97 -17.14 4.35
CA ALA A 68 -14.73 -15.78 4.83
C ALA A 68 -13.24 -15.42 4.80
N VAL A 69 -12.37 -16.33 5.25
CA VAL A 69 -10.91 -16.14 5.14
C VAL A 69 -10.48 -16.04 3.67
N SER A 70 -11.08 -16.85 2.79
CA SER A 70 -10.80 -16.80 1.35
C SER A 70 -11.25 -15.50 0.67
N SER A 71 -12.20 -14.76 1.25
CA SER A 71 -12.62 -13.42 0.80
C SER A 71 -11.90 -12.27 1.53
N GLY A 72 -10.85 -12.59 2.28
CA GLY A 72 -10.01 -11.62 2.99
C GLY A 72 -10.55 -11.19 4.35
N ARG A 73 -11.56 -11.88 4.90
CA ARG A 73 -12.01 -11.64 6.27
C ARG A 73 -11.04 -12.28 7.26
N ARG A 74 -10.76 -11.56 8.34
CA ARG A 74 -9.86 -12.00 9.41
C ARG A 74 -10.62 -11.98 10.73
N ALA A 75 -10.10 -12.65 11.76
CA ALA A 75 -10.68 -12.61 13.10
C ALA A 75 -10.79 -11.16 13.60
N CYS A 76 -9.77 -10.35 13.32
CA CYS A 76 -9.68 -8.93 13.68
C CYS A 76 -9.85 -8.03 12.44
N GLY A 77 -10.99 -8.13 11.76
CA GLY A 77 -11.36 -7.21 10.69
C GLY A 77 -11.24 -7.82 9.29
N GLN A 78 -10.63 -7.08 8.36
CA GLN A 78 -10.66 -7.39 6.94
C GLN A 78 -9.37 -6.88 6.28
N GLU A 79 -8.85 -7.64 5.32
CA GLU A 79 -7.74 -7.21 4.47
C GLU A 79 -8.01 -5.86 3.78
N ARG A 80 -6.94 -5.08 3.62
CA ARG A 80 -6.98 -3.75 3.01
C ARG A 80 -7.31 -3.86 1.53
N ALA A 81 -8.37 -3.19 1.09
CA ALA A 81 -8.80 -3.25 -0.32
C ALA A 81 -7.85 -2.53 -1.29
N ASN A 82 -6.93 -1.71 -0.79
CA ASN A 82 -5.96 -0.94 -1.57
C ASN A 82 -4.54 -1.51 -1.48
N ASP A 83 -4.33 -2.58 -0.71
CA ASP A 83 -3.05 -3.27 -0.66
C ASP A 83 -2.99 -4.29 -1.79
N VAL A 84 -2.13 -4.04 -2.79
CA VAL A 84 -1.98 -4.87 -4.00
C VAL A 84 -1.56 -6.31 -3.66
N LEU A 85 -0.87 -6.52 -2.53
CA LEU A 85 -0.47 -7.85 -2.08
C LEU A 85 -1.61 -8.60 -1.37
N SER A 86 -2.66 -7.89 -0.95
CA SER A 86 -3.82 -8.52 -0.32
C SER A 86 -4.65 -9.30 -1.33
N ARG A 87 -5.13 -10.47 -0.91
CA ARG A 87 -5.99 -11.31 -1.75
C ARG A 87 -7.32 -10.61 -2.07
N ARG A 88 -7.82 -9.82 -1.12
CA ARG A 88 -9.03 -9.00 -1.31
C ARG A 88 -8.87 -7.97 -2.43
N CYS A 89 -7.74 -7.27 -2.49
CA CYS A 89 -7.48 -6.31 -3.57
C CYS A 89 -7.40 -7.02 -4.92
N GLN A 90 -6.60 -8.09 -4.99
CA GLN A 90 -6.42 -8.90 -6.21
C GLN A 90 -7.75 -9.43 -6.76
N GLN A 91 -8.62 -9.98 -5.91
CA GLN A 91 -9.95 -10.44 -6.33
C GLN A 91 -10.86 -9.30 -6.81
N ARG A 92 -10.87 -8.16 -6.11
CA ARG A 92 -11.75 -7.02 -6.46
C ARG A 92 -11.31 -6.29 -7.72
N ARG A 93 -10.00 -6.18 -7.92
CA ARG A 93 -9.38 -5.46 -9.04
C ARG A 93 -9.03 -6.39 -10.21
N GLN A 94 -9.23 -7.70 -10.04
CA GLN A 94 -8.87 -8.72 -11.03
C GLN A 94 -7.37 -8.65 -11.41
N LEU A 95 -6.53 -8.46 -10.40
CA LEU A 95 -5.07 -8.37 -10.55
C LEU A 95 -4.41 -9.62 -9.99
N CYS A 96 -3.30 -10.03 -10.59
CA CYS A 96 -2.45 -11.12 -10.11
C CYS A 96 -1.03 -10.56 -9.88
N VAL A 97 -0.43 -10.89 -8.74
CA VAL A 97 0.96 -10.55 -8.44
C VAL A 97 1.81 -11.79 -8.66
N SER A 98 2.79 -11.69 -9.55
CA SER A 98 3.77 -12.74 -9.83
C SER A 98 5.16 -12.30 -9.38
N SER A 99 5.98 -13.27 -8.96
CA SER A 99 7.41 -13.03 -8.79
C SER A 99 8.03 -12.65 -10.12
N LEU A 100 9.02 -11.76 -10.10
CA LEU A 100 9.91 -11.56 -11.23
C LEU A 100 10.64 -12.88 -11.56
N PRO A 101 10.90 -13.16 -12.85
CA PRO A 101 11.71 -14.29 -13.26
C PRO A 101 13.12 -14.18 -12.68
N LYS A 102 13.69 -15.30 -12.20
CA LYS A 102 15.05 -15.32 -11.62
C LYS A 102 16.17 -15.20 -12.67
N VAL A 103 15.87 -15.57 -13.91
CA VAL A 103 16.83 -15.57 -15.02
C VAL A 103 16.10 -15.02 -16.24
N SER A 104 16.63 -13.94 -16.79
CA SER A 104 16.19 -13.34 -18.05
C SER A 104 16.88 -14.10 -19.19
N ILE A 105 16.13 -14.92 -19.91
CA ILE A 105 16.70 -15.80 -20.95
C ILE A 105 16.72 -15.10 -22.32
N THR A 106 16.08 -13.94 -22.44
CA THR A 106 15.91 -13.21 -23.70
C THR A 106 16.34 -11.76 -23.53
N HIS A 107 17.07 -11.22 -24.53
CA HIS A 107 17.53 -9.82 -24.59
C HIS A 107 16.40 -8.76 -24.67
N GLU A 108 15.14 -9.19 -24.73
CA GLU A 108 13.94 -8.34 -24.76
C GLU A 108 13.10 -8.57 -23.49
N ASN A 109 13.71 -8.44 -22.32
CA ASN A 109 12.94 -8.58 -21.09
C ASN A 109 12.25 -7.26 -20.77
N VAL A 110 11.01 -7.12 -21.23
CA VAL A 110 10.11 -5.96 -20.98
C VAL A 110 10.10 -5.56 -19.49
N PHE A 111 10.31 -6.50 -18.57
CA PHE A 111 10.42 -6.23 -17.14
C PHE A 111 11.76 -5.64 -16.72
N GLU A 112 12.88 -6.02 -17.33
CA GLU A 112 14.17 -5.37 -17.08
C GLU A 112 14.17 -3.94 -17.62
N ASP A 113 13.68 -3.70 -18.83
CA ASP A 113 13.56 -2.35 -19.38
C ASP A 113 12.62 -1.47 -18.54
N ALA A 114 11.48 -2.01 -18.09
CA ALA A 114 10.55 -1.29 -17.21
C ALA A 114 11.08 -1.06 -15.78
N LEU A 115 12.08 -1.81 -15.33
CA LEU A 115 12.76 -1.62 -14.04
C LEU A 115 14.06 -0.81 -14.17
N CYS A 116 14.65 -0.78 -15.37
CA CYS A 116 15.83 0.02 -15.70
C CYS A 116 15.47 1.51 -15.70
N ASP A 117 14.24 1.83 -16.10
CA ASP A 117 13.79 3.21 -16.10
C ASP A 117 13.36 3.68 -14.70
N ASN A 118 13.91 4.83 -14.32
CA ASN A 118 13.37 5.77 -13.34
C ASN A 118 13.82 5.72 -11.86
N THR A 119 15.14 5.70 -11.60
CA THR A 119 15.70 6.34 -10.37
C THR A 119 16.82 7.34 -10.61
N GLN A 120 17.27 7.50 -11.85
CA GLN A 120 18.33 8.45 -12.19
C GLN A 120 17.76 9.53 -13.10
N THR A 121 17.59 10.74 -12.56
CA THR A 121 17.38 11.94 -13.38
C THR A 121 18.52 12.03 -14.40
N PRO A 122 18.26 12.22 -15.71
CA PRO A 122 19.32 12.35 -16.71
C PRO A 122 20.37 13.38 -16.33
N VAL A 123 21.65 13.16 -16.68
CA VAL A 123 22.74 14.09 -16.34
C VAL A 123 22.46 15.52 -16.82
N PRO A 124 21.93 15.77 -18.04
CA PRO A 124 21.56 17.13 -18.46
C PRO A 124 20.56 17.79 -17.51
N ASP A 125 19.50 17.08 -17.11
CA ASP A 125 18.48 17.57 -16.20
C ASP A 125 19.06 17.86 -14.80
N GLN A 126 19.96 17.00 -14.32
CA GLN A 126 20.68 17.24 -13.05
C GLN A 126 21.54 18.50 -13.13
N VAL A 127 22.29 18.69 -14.22
CA VAL A 127 23.16 19.85 -14.42
C VAL A 127 22.32 21.12 -14.53
N GLN A 128 21.27 21.10 -15.35
CA GLN A 128 20.34 22.20 -15.51
C GLN A 128 19.77 22.61 -14.15
N PHE A 129 19.22 21.67 -13.37
CA PHE A 129 18.69 22.00 -12.05
C PHE A 129 19.77 22.56 -11.11
N ARG A 130 20.98 21.99 -11.09
CA ARG A 130 22.07 22.45 -10.20
C ARG A 130 22.60 23.84 -10.55
N CYS A 131 22.52 24.25 -11.81
CA CYS A 131 22.94 25.57 -12.27
C CYS A 131 21.80 26.60 -12.18
N ASP A 132 20.64 26.25 -12.73
CA ASP A 132 19.53 27.17 -12.96
C ASP A 132 18.73 27.43 -11.69
N PHE A 133 18.55 26.42 -10.83
CA PHE A 133 17.77 26.61 -9.60
C PHE A 133 18.40 27.63 -8.64
N PRO A 134 19.72 27.61 -8.34
CA PRO A 134 20.34 28.67 -7.54
C PRO A 134 20.31 30.03 -8.22
N ALA A 135 20.51 30.10 -9.55
CA ALA A 135 20.48 31.35 -10.30
C ALA A 135 19.08 32.00 -10.29
N TRP A 136 18.04 31.19 -10.50
CA TRP A 136 16.65 31.60 -10.38
C TRP A 136 16.29 32.00 -8.94
N GLU A 137 16.70 31.22 -7.94
CA GLU A 137 16.43 31.53 -6.53
C GLU A 137 16.96 32.92 -6.14
N GLN A 138 18.15 33.28 -6.62
CA GLN A 138 18.77 34.58 -6.33
C GLN A 138 17.96 35.78 -6.87
N ARG A 139 17.09 35.58 -7.88
CA ARG A 139 16.18 36.62 -8.39
C ARG A 139 15.03 36.93 -7.42
N LEU A 140 14.72 36.00 -6.51
CA LEU A 140 13.62 36.16 -5.57
C LEU A 140 14.03 36.99 -4.35
N PRO A 141 13.10 37.74 -3.73
CA PRO A 141 13.30 38.34 -2.42
C PRO A 141 13.68 37.30 -1.36
N LEU A 142 14.54 37.67 -0.39
CA LEU A 142 15.08 36.77 0.65
C LEU A 142 14.01 35.95 1.42
N VAL A 143 12.82 36.51 1.62
CA VAL A 143 11.70 35.80 2.26
C VAL A 143 11.17 34.67 1.36
N LYS A 144 11.03 34.93 0.05
CA LYS A 144 10.59 33.94 -0.93
C LYS A 144 11.66 32.87 -1.17
N GLN A 145 12.94 33.22 -1.14
CA GLN A 145 14.05 32.24 -1.17
C GLN A 145 13.95 31.22 -0.03
N ARG A 146 13.79 31.72 1.21
CA ARG A 146 13.59 30.85 2.38
C ARG A 146 12.38 29.94 2.24
N LEU A 147 11.27 30.46 1.73
CA LEU A 147 10.06 29.68 1.49
C LEU A 147 10.29 28.58 0.45
N VAL A 148 10.91 28.91 -0.69
CA VAL A 148 11.25 27.97 -1.78
C VAL A 148 12.14 26.85 -1.27
N LYS A 149 13.22 27.16 -0.53
CA LYS A 149 14.09 26.15 0.07
C LYS A 149 13.35 25.19 0.98
N ARG A 150 12.44 25.69 1.82
CA ARG A 150 11.62 24.84 2.69
C ARG A 150 10.62 23.98 1.90
N LEU A 151 10.04 24.54 0.83
CA LEU A 151 9.18 23.77 -0.07
C LEU A 151 9.97 22.64 -0.78
N ALA A 152 11.19 22.93 -1.23
CA ALA A 152 12.08 21.97 -1.89
C ALA A 152 12.53 20.84 -0.94
N LEU A 153 12.71 21.14 0.34
CA LEU A 153 12.97 20.13 1.39
C LEU A 153 11.74 19.29 1.77
N GLY A 154 10.57 19.52 1.16
CA GLY A 154 9.37 18.73 1.38
C GLY A 154 8.56 19.10 2.63
N HIS A 155 8.78 20.27 3.22
CA HIS A 155 7.97 20.72 4.36
C HIS A 155 6.48 20.85 3.98
N ARG A 156 5.59 20.51 4.94
CA ARG A 156 4.14 20.53 4.71
C ARG A 156 3.62 21.96 4.65
N THR A 157 2.64 22.19 3.79
CA THR A 157 1.96 23.49 3.60
C THR A 157 1.47 24.10 4.91
N LYS A 158 0.91 23.27 5.80
CA LYS A 158 0.42 23.70 7.12
C LYS A 158 1.52 24.23 8.04
N ASP A 159 2.68 23.59 8.02
CA ASP A 159 3.82 24.00 8.87
C ASP A 159 4.36 25.36 8.39
N LEU A 160 4.46 25.54 7.06
CA LEU A 160 4.93 26.78 6.43
C LEU A 160 3.93 27.94 6.57
N ALA A 161 2.62 27.65 6.56
CA ALA A 161 1.59 28.65 6.81
C ALA A 161 1.79 29.35 8.17
N GLY A 162 2.07 28.57 9.22
CA GLY A 162 2.41 29.09 10.54
C GLY A 162 3.71 29.88 10.56
N GLU A 163 4.79 29.31 9.99
CA GLU A 163 6.13 29.94 9.97
C GLU A 163 6.16 31.29 9.23
N PHE A 164 5.50 31.36 8.08
CA PHE A 164 5.47 32.55 7.23
C PHE A 164 4.27 33.48 7.49
N ARG A 165 3.39 33.13 8.45
CA ARG A 165 2.14 33.85 8.77
C ARG A 165 1.26 34.08 7.53
N LEU A 166 1.15 33.07 6.69
CA LEU A 166 0.32 33.05 5.49
C LEU A 166 -0.76 31.98 5.63
N SER A 167 -1.85 32.09 4.87
CA SER A 167 -2.82 31.00 4.79
C SER A 167 -2.25 29.81 4.01
N GLU A 168 -2.72 28.59 4.31
CA GLU A 168 -2.34 27.39 3.56
C GLU A 168 -2.68 27.52 2.06
N ALA A 169 -3.79 28.20 1.76
CA ALA A 169 -4.18 28.54 0.39
C ALA A 169 -3.13 29.41 -0.30
N ARG A 170 -2.60 30.44 0.39
CA ARG A 170 -1.57 31.32 -0.18
C ARG A 170 -0.25 30.58 -0.40
N ILE A 171 0.16 29.70 0.51
CA ILE A 171 1.35 28.85 0.31
C ILE A 171 1.17 27.93 -0.92
N SER A 172 -0.04 27.40 -1.11
CA SER A 172 -0.37 26.55 -2.26
C SER A 172 -0.34 27.33 -3.59
N GLN A 173 -0.81 28.59 -3.58
CA GLN A 173 -0.67 29.50 -4.73
C GLN A 173 0.79 29.82 -5.02
N LEU A 174 1.57 30.20 -4.01
CA LEU A 174 2.99 30.51 -4.15
C LEU A 174 3.78 29.33 -4.72
N ARG A 175 3.47 28.09 -4.32
CA ARG A 175 4.08 26.89 -4.92
C ARG A 175 3.87 26.81 -6.43
N ARG A 176 2.67 27.15 -6.92
CA ARG A 176 2.36 27.19 -8.36
C ARG A 176 3.03 28.37 -9.05
N GLU A 177 3.01 29.55 -8.43
CA GLU A 177 3.68 30.75 -8.93
C GLU A 177 5.19 30.49 -9.11
N PHE A 178 5.86 29.92 -8.10
CA PHE A 178 7.28 29.56 -8.19
C PHE A 178 7.56 28.52 -9.27
N SER A 179 6.71 27.50 -9.41
CA SER A 179 6.87 26.50 -10.47
C SER A 179 6.77 27.13 -11.85
N ALA A 180 5.79 28.01 -12.07
CA ALA A 180 5.60 28.69 -13.35
C ALA A 180 6.76 29.65 -13.66
N ASP A 181 7.22 30.39 -12.66
CA ASP A 181 8.35 31.34 -12.77
C ASP A 181 9.67 30.62 -13.06
N TYR A 182 9.93 29.48 -12.40
CA TYR A 182 11.08 28.63 -12.69
C TYR A 182 11.01 28.02 -14.11
N THR A 183 9.84 27.54 -14.54
CA THR A 183 9.67 27.03 -15.91
C THR A 183 9.95 28.12 -16.95
N ALA A 184 9.49 29.35 -16.72
CA ALA A 184 9.78 30.48 -17.60
C ALA A 184 11.29 30.80 -17.63
N PHE A 185 11.95 30.80 -16.46
CA PHE A 185 13.41 31.00 -16.36
C PHE A 185 14.21 29.98 -17.18
N CYS A 186 13.88 28.70 -17.06
CA CYS A 186 14.52 27.64 -17.83
C CYS A 186 14.23 27.74 -19.34
N GLY A 187 13.03 28.15 -19.72
CA GLY A 187 12.64 28.35 -21.12
C GLY A 187 13.39 29.51 -21.80
N ASP A 188 13.62 30.60 -21.07
CA ASP A 188 14.39 31.75 -21.56
C ASP A 188 15.89 31.40 -21.75
N SER A 189 16.40 30.43 -21.00
CA SER A 189 17.81 30.00 -21.03
C SER A 189 18.16 29.11 -22.24
N ALA A 190 17.16 28.56 -22.93
CA ALA A 190 17.34 27.68 -24.10
C ALA A 190 17.42 28.43 -25.45
N SER A 191 17.28 29.77 -25.45
CA SER A 191 17.22 30.59 -26.66
C SER A 191 18.46 31.49 -26.86
N GLY A 192 19.59 31.17 -26.22
CA GLY A 192 20.86 31.91 -26.29
C GLY A 192 22.02 31.09 -26.82
#